data_AF-A0A3D4ILL9-F1
#
_entry.id   AF-A0A3D4ILL9-F1
#
_cell.length_a   1.000
_cell.length_b   1.000
_cell.length_c   1.000
_cell.angle_alpha   90.00
_cell.angle_beta   90.00
_cell.angle_gamma   90.00
#
_symmetry.space_group_name_H-M   'P 1'
#
loop_
_entity.id
_entity.type
_entity.pdbx_description
1 polymer ?
#
loop_
_entity_poly.entity_id
_entity_poly.type
_entity_poly.pdbx_seq_one_letter_code
_entity_poly.pdbx_strand_id
1 'polypeptide(L)'
;MNDLRLTPHNFDRTFRATLRYKHGFEHADLERAKGIMSDAIAHVEHKTGTSSGMRAHHLDTAMKFLNKEHEEWKKMPEHQKQHIETALKEHFGVAEPEQKSG
;
A
#
# COMPACT_ATOMS: atom_id res chain seq x y z
N MET A 1 -3.39 22.77 2.16
CA MET A 1 -2.30 21.78 2.14
C MET A 1 -2.89 20.47 2.64
N ASN A 2 -2.94 19.42 1.80
CA ASN A 2 -3.38 18.10 2.26
C ASN A 2 -2.21 17.48 3.02
N ASP A 3 -2.24 17.54 4.35
CA ASP A 3 -1.41 16.69 5.20
C ASP A 3 -1.87 15.24 5.01
N LEU A 4 -1.35 14.62 3.95
CA LEU A 4 -1.52 13.19 3.72
C LEU A 4 -0.67 12.47 4.77
N ARG A 5 -1.29 12.26 5.94
CA ARG A 5 -0.72 11.46 7.01
C ARG A 5 -0.69 10.01 6.55
N LEU A 6 0.44 9.34 6.81
CA LEU A 6 0.62 7.91 6.56
C LEU A 6 -0.43 7.04 7.27
N THR A 7 -1.15 7.58 8.25
CA THR A 7 -2.15 6.87 9.07
C THR A 7 -3.06 5.90 8.29
N PRO A 8 -3.21 4.64 8.76
CA PRO A 8 -4.07 3.61 8.15
C PRO A 8 -5.54 4.04 7.98
N HIS A 9 -5.99 5.03 8.74
CA HIS A 9 -7.40 5.47 8.78
C HIS A 9 -7.84 6.23 7.52
N ASN A 10 -6.96 7.03 6.91
CA ASN A 10 -7.24 7.71 5.63
C ASN A 10 -7.18 6.74 4.45
N PHE A 11 -6.43 5.66 4.62
CA PHE A 11 -6.23 4.61 3.65
C PHE A 11 -7.48 3.72 3.52
N ASP A 12 -8.13 3.36 4.63
CA ASP A 12 -9.29 2.45 4.67
C ASP A 12 -10.42 2.79 3.69
N ARG A 13 -10.75 4.08 3.56
CA ARG A 13 -11.91 4.55 2.81
C ARG A 13 -11.69 4.55 1.30
N THR A 14 -10.51 4.96 0.85
CA THR A 14 -10.17 5.06 -0.59
C THR A 14 -9.72 3.70 -1.12
N PHE A 15 -8.98 2.93 -0.32
CA PHE A 15 -8.44 1.64 -0.70
C PHE A 15 -9.50 0.54 -0.84
N ARG A 16 -10.46 0.44 0.10
CA ARG A 16 -11.57 -0.50 -0.02
C ARG A 16 -12.37 -0.28 -1.28
N ALA A 17 -12.60 0.98 -1.66
CA ALA A 17 -13.29 1.31 -2.90
C ALA A 17 -12.46 0.89 -4.13
N THR A 18 -11.16 1.21 -4.17
CA THR A 18 -10.28 0.84 -5.29
C THR A 18 -10.18 -0.68 -5.45
N LEU A 19 -9.87 -1.44 -4.40
CA LEU A 19 -9.74 -2.89 -4.52
C LEU A 19 -11.06 -3.60 -4.85
N ARG A 20 -12.17 -3.18 -4.23
CA ARG A 20 -13.47 -3.82 -4.45
C ARG A 20 -14.04 -3.53 -5.83
N TYR A 21 -13.97 -2.27 -6.29
CA TYR A 21 -14.62 -1.86 -7.54
C TYR A 21 -13.72 -1.92 -8.77
N LYS A 22 -12.39 -1.77 -8.63
CA LYS A 22 -11.46 -1.87 -9.78
C LYS A 22 -10.79 -3.23 -9.92
N HIS A 23 -10.66 -4.00 -8.84
CA HIS A 23 -9.81 -5.21 -8.84
C HIS A 23 -10.53 -6.50 -8.41
N GLY A 24 -11.83 -6.45 -8.10
CA GLY A 24 -12.67 -7.65 -7.94
C GLY A 24 -12.35 -8.52 -6.72
N PHE A 25 -11.73 -7.97 -5.68
CA PHE A 25 -11.39 -8.72 -4.47
C PHE A 25 -12.64 -9.19 -3.72
N GLU A 26 -12.62 -10.45 -3.27
CA GLU A 26 -13.58 -10.95 -2.28
C GLU A 26 -13.34 -10.31 -0.90
N HIS A 27 -14.36 -10.29 -0.04
CA HIS A 27 -14.30 -9.60 1.25
C HIS A 27 -13.14 -10.08 2.14
N ALA A 28 -12.82 -11.38 2.11
CA ALA A 28 -11.70 -11.94 2.86
C ALA A 28 -10.33 -11.47 2.33
N ASP A 29 -10.20 -11.31 1.01
CA ASP A 29 -8.97 -10.79 0.41
C ASP A 29 -8.80 -9.30 0.70
N LEU A 30 -9.90 -8.53 0.78
CA LEU A 30 -9.88 -7.13 1.17
C LEU A 30 -9.37 -6.93 2.59
N GLU A 31 -9.85 -7.74 3.54
CA GLU A 31 -9.41 -7.64 4.94
C GLU A 31 -7.93 -8.04 5.09
N ARG A 32 -7.47 -9.08 4.36
CA ARG A 32 -6.05 -9.45 4.32
C ARG A 32 -5.19 -8.35 3.73
N ALA A 33 -5.59 -7.79 2.58
CA ALA A 33 -4.86 -6.70 1.93
C ALA A 33 -4.77 -5.45 2.81
N LYS A 34 -5.85 -5.14 3.54
CA LYS A 34 -5.89 -4.05 4.51
C LYS A 34 -4.90 -4.29 5.66
N GLY A 35 -4.87 -5.49 6.24
CA GLY A 35 -3.93 -5.84 7.30
C GLY A 35 -2.48 -5.63 6.86
N ILE A 36 -2.13 -6.22 5.72
CA ILE A 36 -0.79 -6.13 5.11
C ILE A 36 -0.35 -4.68 4.90
N MET A 37 -1.24 -3.84 4.36
CA MET A 37 -0.91 -2.45 4.09
C MET A 37 -0.82 -1.61 5.36
N SER A 38 -1.69 -1.86 6.35
CA SER A 38 -1.60 -1.23 7.66
C SER A 38 -0.26 -1.54 8.33
N ASP A 39 0.18 -2.79 8.27
CA ASP A 39 1.47 -3.22 8.84
C ASP A 39 2.65 -2.59 8.10
N ALA A 40 2.58 -2.51 6.77
CA ALA A 40 3.62 -1.88 5.96
C ALA A 40 3.75 -0.38 6.27
N ILE A 41 2.62 0.33 6.37
CA ILE A 41 2.57 1.75 6.74
C ILE A 41 3.11 1.96 8.15
N ALA A 42 2.67 1.16 9.12
CA ALA A 42 3.11 1.26 10.51
C ALA A 42 4.62 1.01 10.62
N HIS A 43 5.15 0.05 9.86
CA HIS A 43 6.59 -0.19 9.80
C HIS A 43 7.35 1.02 9.25
N VAL A 44 6.84 1.66 8.19
CA VAL A 44 7.44 2.88 7.64
C VAL A 44 7.43 4.00 8.67
N GLU A 45 6.29 4.29 9.31
CA GLU A 45 6.19 5.33 10.35
C GLU A 45 7.18 5.07 11.50
N HIS A 46 7.29 3.82 11.95
CA HIS A 46 8.24 3.42 12.98
C HIS A 46 9.70 3.58 12.53
N LYS A 47 10.02 3.24 11.28
CA LYS A 47 11.39 3.32 10.74
C LYS A 47 11.86 4.74 10.44
N THR A 48 10.99 5.58 9.91
CA THR A 48 11.36 6.93 9.48
C THR A 48 11.07 7.99 10.54
N GLY A 49 10.28 7.66 11.56
CA GLY A 49 9.90 8.58 12.64
C GLY A 49 9.02 9.74 12.15
N THR A 50 8.52 9.68 10.90
CA THR A 50 7.67 10.71 10.31
C THR A 50 6.41 10.09 9.73
N SER A 51 5.27 10.67 10.09
CA SER A 51 3.98 10.42 9.43
C SER A 51 3.76 11.31 8.20
N SER A 52 4.74 12.16 7.87
CA SER A 52 4.65 13.22 6.87
C SER A 52 5.71 13.06 5.78
N GLY A 53 5.29 13.32 4.53
CA GLY A 53 6.08 13.10 3.34
C GLY A 53 5.81 11.71 2.79
N MET A 54 5.35 11.62 1.55
CA MET A 54 5.03 10.37 0.88
C MET A 54 5.83 10.33 -0.42
N ARG A 55 6.80 9.42 -0.51
CA ARG A 55 7.81 9.37 -1.58
C ARG A 55 8.29 7.93 -1.81
N ALA A 56 9.02 7.72 -2.91
CA ALA A 56 9.57 6.43 -3.31
C ALA A 56 10.35 5.69 -2.20
N HIS A 57 11.01 6.41 -1.28
CA HIS A 57 11.71 5.79 -0.16
C HIS A 57 10.77 5.06 0.83
N HIS A 58 9.57 5.58 1.05
CA HIS A 58 8.56 4.95 1.91
C HIS A 58 7.99 3.70 1.27
N LEU A 59 7.74 3.74 -0.03
CA LEU A 59 7.37 2.55 -0.80
C LEU A 59 8.47 1.47 -0.74
N ASP A 60 9.73 1.83 -0.98
CA ASP A 60 10.85 0.89 -0.89
C ASP A 60 10.97 0.26 0.50
N THR A 61 10.80 1.05 1.56
CA THR A 61 10.82 0.57 2.94
C THR A 61 9.66 -0.40 3.22
N ALA A 62 8.45 -0.04 2.82
CA ALA A 62 7.27 -0.89 2.92
C ALA A 62 7.46 -2.22 2.16
N MET A 63 7.91 -2.17 0.90
CA MET A 63 8.13 -3.36 0.09
C MET A 63 9.24 -4.25 0.62
N LYS A 64 10.31 -3.67 1.19
CA LYS A 64 11.38 -4.44 1.86
C LYS A 64 10.85 -5.18 3.08
N PHE A 65 10.05 -4.51 3.91
CA PHE A 65 9.39 -5.13 5.07
C PHE A 65 8.46 -6.27 4.62
N LEU A 66 7.59 -6.02 3.65
CA LEU A 66 6.65 -7.02 3.15
C LEU A 66 7.37 -8.28 2.62
N ASN A 67 8.40 -8.09 1.80
CA ASN A 67 9.14 -9.21 1.21
C ASN A 67 10.01 -9.97 2.22
N LYS A 68 10.54 -9.29 3.26
CA LYS A 68 11.46 -9.92 4.22
C LYS A 68 10.77 -10.47 5.45
N GLU A 69 9.81 -9.75 6.01
CA GLU A 69 9.29 -9.96 7.36
C GLU A 69 7.81 -10.39 7.37
N HIS A 70 7.02 -10.04 6.36
CA HIS A 70 5.58 -10.31 6.38
C HIS A 70 5.22 -11.70 5.82
N GLU A 71 4.79 -12.61 6.68
CA GLU A 71 4.50 -14.00 6.29
C GLU A 71 3.29 -14.15 5.36
N GLU A 72 2.20 -13.44 5.62
CA GLU A 72 1.01 -13.49 4.77
C GLU A 72 1.27 -12.91 3.38
N TRP A 73 2.03 -11.82 3.29
CA TRP A 73 2.53 -11.31 2.02
C TRP A 73 3.23 -12.39 1.23
N LYS A 74 4.19 -13.13 1.81
CA LYS A 74 4.92 -14.18 1.08
C LYS A 74 4.00 -15.26 0.50
N LYS A 75 2.95 -15.65 1.24
CA LYS A 75 1.98 -16.68 0.84
C LYS A 75 0.91 -16.18 -0.15
N MET A 76 0.83 -14.87 -0.37
CA MET A 76 -0.18 -14.26 -1.22
C MET A 76 0.10 -14.47 -2.72
N PRO A 77 -0.93 -14.72 -3.55
CA PRO A 77 -0.82 -14.75 -5.00
C PRO A 77 -0.24 -13.47 -5.60
N GLU A 78 0.51 -13.60 -6.70
CA GLU A 78 1.21 -12.47 -7.33
C GLU A 78 0.27 -11.35 -7.81
N HIS A 79 -0.88 -11.69 -8.38
CA HIS A 79 -1.88 -10.69 -8.79
C HIS A 79 -2.37 -9.87 -7.58
N GLN A 80 -2.59 -10.50 -6.42
CA GLN A 80 -3.01 -9.78 -5.21
C GLN A 80 -1.89 -8.87 -4.67
N LYS A 81 -0.64 -9.35 -4.70
CA LYS A 81 0.54 -8.54 -4.37
C LYS A 81 0.65 -7.31 -5.25
N GLN A 82 0.44 -7.45 -6.56
CA GLN A 82 0.48 -6.34 -7.51
C GLN A 82 -0.57 -5.27 -7.16
N HIS A 83 -1.79 -5.67 -6.82
CA HIS A 83 -2.83 -4.72 -6.42
C HIS A 83 -2.50 -3.95 -5.13
N ILE A 84 -1.93 -4.66 -4.14
CA ILE A 84 -1.45 -4.03 -2.91
C ILE A 84 -0.28 -3.08 -3.20
N GLU A 85 0.66 -3.48 -4.05
CA GLU A 85 1.78 -2.62 -4.45
C GLU A 85 1.31 -1.36 -5.18
N THR A 86 0.38 -1.48 -6.12
CA THR A 86 -0.24 -0.33 -6.81
C THR A 86 -0.90 0.60 -5.81
N ALA A 87 -1.65 0.07 -4.86
CA ALA A 87 -2.27 0.90 -3.84
C ALA A 87 -1.26 1.54 -2.87
N LEU A 88 -0.15 0.86 -2.54
CA LEU A 88 0.95 1.47 -1.78
C LEU A 88 1.60 2.60 -2.60
N LYS A 89 1.80 2.42 -3.91
CA LYS A 89 2.30 3.46 -4.82
C LYS A 89 1.39 4.68 -4.82
N GLU A 90 0.09 4.48 -5.03
CA GLU A 90 -0.93 5.54 -4.98
C GLU A 90 -0.95 6.23 -3.61
N HIS A 91 -0.95 5.45 -2.52
CA HIS A 91 -0.93 5.97 -1.16
C HIS A 91 0.32 6.82 -0.91
N PHE A 92 1.51 6.34 -1.30
CA PHE A 92 2.74 7.07 -1.13
C PHE A 92 2.96 8.18 -2.18
N GLY A 93 2.00 8.45 -3.07
CA GLY A 93 2.14 9.47 -4.12
C GLY A 93 3.27 9.16 -5.11
N VAL A 94 3.65 7.88 -5.25
CA VAL A 94 4.59 7.40 -6.25
C VAL A 94 3.78 7.17 -7.51
N ALA A 95 3.68 8.19 -8.36
CA ALA A 95 3.14 7.99 -9.71
C ALA A 95 4.02 6.96 -10.42
N GLU A 96 3.42 5.87 -10.92
CA GLU A 96 4.06 5.14 -12.01
C GLU A 96 4.33 6.17 -13.12
N PRO A 97 5.53 6.19 -13.73
CA PRO A 97 5.76 7.06 -14.88
C PRO A 97 4.64 6.76 -15.87
N GLU A 98 3.83 7.77 -16.17
CA GLU A 98 2.79 7.67 -17.19
C GLU A 98 3.41 6.96 -18.38
N GLN A 99 2.94 5.73 -18.67
CA GLN A 99 3.18 5.15 -19.97
C GLN A 99 2.57 6.15 -20.94
N LYS A 100 3.43 6.98 -21.54
CA LYS A 100 3.09 7.79 -22.70
C LYS A 100 2.47 6.82 -23.69
N SER A 101 1.14 6.83 -23.76
CA SER A 101 0.42 6.26 -24.88
C SER A 101 0.88 7.05 -26.11
N GLY A 102 1.20 6.29 -27.15
CA GLY A 102 1.92 6.73 -28.35
C GLY A 102 1.26 7.84 -29.14
#